data_AF-A0A2I0VVY8-F1
#
_entry.id   AF-A0A2I0VVY8-F1
#
_cell.length_a   1.000
_cell.length_b   1.000
_cell.length_c   1.000
_cell.angle_alpha   90.00
_cell.angle_beta   90.00
_cell.angle_gamma   90.00
#
_symmetry.space_group_name_H-M   'P 1'
#
loop_
_entity.id
_entity.type
_entity.pdbx_description
1 polymer ?
#
loop_
_entity_poly.entity_id
_entity_poly.type
_entity_poly.pdbx_seq_one_letter_code
_entity_poly.pdbx_strand_id
1 'polypeptide(L)' 'MFAWDVQYDEDDRLMNFFLADGVGRIDYDCFGDVIIFYTSYRLNKYNLACAPFVGVNNHWQNVLFMVAFLSEEII' A
#
# COMPACT_ATOMS: atom_id res chain seq x y z
N MET A 1 4.82 -1.35 15.72
CA MET A 1 5.51 -2.50 15.08
C MET A 1 5.04 -2.56 13.64
N PHE A 2 5.95 -2.72 12.68
CA PHE A 2 5.61 -2.83 11.26
C PHE A 2 4.92 -4.18 10.98
N ALA A 3 3.99 -4.18 10.02
CA ALA A 3 3.32 -5.35 9.48
C ALA A 3 3.56 -5.38 7.97
N TRP A 4 3.82 -6.56 7.42
CA TRP A 4 4.04 -6.74 6.00
C TRP A 4 3.46 -8.06 5.53
N ASP A 5 3.12 -8.11 4.24
CA ASP A 5 2.69 -9.32 3.57
C ASP A 5 3.29 -9.38 2.16
N VAL A 6 3.56 -10.58 1.69
CA VAL A 6 4.22 -10.84 0.40
C VAL A 6 3.48 -11.92 -0.37
N GLN A 7 3.27 -11.67 -1.65
CA GLN A 7 2.74 -12.65 -2.59
C GLN A 7 3.81 -12.98 -3.63
N TYR A 8 4.01 -14.27 -3.86
CA TYR A 8 4.89 -14.81 -4.89
C TYR A 8 4.07 -15.49 -5.99
N ASP A 9 4.61 -15.57 -7.20
CA ASP A 9 4.07 -16.41 -8.28
C ASP A 9 4.55 -17.87 -8.16
N GLU A 10 4.17 -18.71 -9.13
CA GLU A 10 4.58 -20.13 -9.19
C GLU A 10 6.09 -20.32 -9.42
N ASP A 11 6.78 -19.28 -9.90
CA ASP A 11 8.24 -19.24 -10.15
C ASP A 11 9.02 -18.63 -8.96
N ASP A 12 8.39 -18.46 -7.78
CA ASP A 12 8.95 -17.79 -6.59
C ASP A 12 9.38 -16.33 -6.83
N ARG A 13 8.81 -15.64 -7.82
CA ARG A 13 9.04 -14.21 -8.08
C ARG A 13 8.07 -13.37 -7.26
N LEU A 14 8.58 -12.28 -6.70
CA LEU A 14 7.78 -11.33 -5.94
C LEU A 14 6.73 -10.67 -6.86
N MET A 15 5.46 -10.92 -6.59
CA MET A 15 4.33 -10.31 -7.28
C MET A 15 3.84 -9.07 -6.54
N ASN A 16 3.44 -9.23 -5.28
CA ASN A 16 2.89 -8.15 -4.49
C ASN A 16 3.59 -8.04 -3.14
N PHE A 17 3.83 -6.82 -2.68
CA PHE A 17 4.40 -6.54 -1.36
C PHE A 17 3.62 -5.45 -0.67
N PHE A 18 3.06 -5.76 0.50
CA PHE A 18 2.30 -4.85 1.33
C PHE A 18 3.10 -4.50 2.57
N LEU A 19 3.09 -3.23 2.97
CA LEU A 19 3.78 -2.75 4.14
C LEU A 19 2.96 -1.67 4.84
N ALA A 20 2.61 -1.91 6.10
CA ALA A 20 2.01 -0.94 6.99
C ALA A 20 2.87 -0.78 8.24
N ASP A 21 3.03 0.46 8.70
CA ASP A 21 3.64 0.72 9.99
C ASP A 21 2.60 0.67 11.12
N GLY A 22 3.06 0.74 12.36
CA GLY A 22 2.15 0.69 13.50
C GLY A 22 1.21 1.90 13.57
N VAL A 23 1.67 3.06 13.11
CA VAL A 23 0.91 4.31 13.12
C VAL A 23 -0.17 4.28 12.04
N GLY A 24 0.18 3.93 10.81
CA GLY A 24 -0.76 3.81 9.70
C GLY A 24 -1.89 2.83 9.95
N ARG A 25 -1.66 1.77 10.74
CA ARG A 25 -2.73 0.87 11.22
C ARG A 25 -3.68 1.53 12.20
N ILE A 26 -3.16 2.27 13.18
CA ILE A 26 -3.98 3.02 14.14
C ILE A 26 -4.77 4.11 13.41
N ASP A 27 -4.14 4.78 12.46
CA ASP A 27 -4.78 5.81 11.65
C ASP A 27 -5.86 5.21 10.74
N TYR A 28 -5.65 4.01 10.20
CA TYR A 28 -6.66 3.28 9.45
C TYR A 28 -7.89 2.95 10.32
N ASP A 29 -7.66 2.48 11.55
CA ASP A 29 -8.75 2.20 12.50
C ASP A 29 -9.55 3.48 12.86
N CYS A 30 -8.93 4.66 12.78
CA CYS A 30 -9.57 5.95 13.07
C CYS A 30 -10.23 6.62 11.85
N PHE A 31 -9.64 6.48 10.65
CA PHE A 31 -9.93 7.31 9.48
C PHE A 31 -10.14 6.50 8.18
N GLY A 32 -10.24 5.17 8.27
CA GLY A 32 -10.32 4.25 7.12
C GLY A 32 -11.61 4.31 6.29
N ASP A 33 -12.56 5.18 6.65
CA ASP A 33 -13.85 5.33 5.98
C ASP A 33 -13.71 5.85 4.52
N VAL A 34 -12.66 6.60 4.24
CA VAL A 34 -12.35 7.15 2.91
C VAL A 34 -10.90 6.84 2.55
N ILE A 35 -10.71 6.06 1.48
CA ILE A 35 -9.39 5.66 1.00
C ILE A 35 -9.24 6.11 -0.46
N ILE A 36 -8.20 6.87 -0.73
CA ILE A 36 -7.74 7.19 -2.07
C ILE A 36 -6.61 6.22 -2.40
N PHE A 37 -6.79 5.51 -3.52
CA PHE A 37 -5.77 4.65 -4.09
C PHE A 37 -5.17 5.35 -5.31
N TYR A 38 -3.85 5.54 -5.32
CA TYR A 38 -3.13 6.03 -6.48
C TYR A 38 -2.04 5.04 -6.85
N THR A 39 -2.10 4.44 -8.04
CA THR A 39 -0.98 3.67 -8.58
C THR A 39 -0.05 4.62 -9.34
N SER A 40 1.17 4.76 -8.86
CA SER A 40 2.22 5.48 -9.57
C SER A 40 2.95 4.55 -10.54
N TYR A 41 3.33 5.10 -11.69
CA TYR A 41 4.03 4.36 -12.76
C TYR A 41 5.31 3.73 -12.21
N ARG A 42 5.58 2.49 -12.65
CA ARG A 42 6.71 1.61 -12.28
C ARG A 42 7.93 2.33 -11.69
N LEU A 43 8.17 2.12 -10.39
CA LEU A 43 9.17 2.88 -9.61
C LEU A 43 10.46 2.12 -9.32
N ASN A 44 10.47 0.79 -9.45
CA ASN A 44 11.58 -0.01 -8.95
C ASN A 44 12.18 -0.97 -10.00
N LYS A 45 13.38 -1.49 -9.70
CA LYS A 45 14.11 -2.47 -10.53
C LYS A 45 13.31 -3.77 -10.77
N TYR A 46 12.30 -4.01 -9.95
CA TYR A 46 11.40 -5.16 -10.02
C TYR A 46 10.14 -4.88 -10.82
N ASN A 47 10.06 -3.70 -11.46
CA ASN A 47 8.98 -3.35 -12.37
C ASN A 47 7.60 -3.29 -11.69
N LEU A 48 7.58 -3.08 -10.37
CA LEU A 48 6.36 -2.96 -9.57
C LEU A 48 5.84 -1.52 -9.57
N ALA A 49 4.51 -1.36 -9.64
CA ALA A 49 3.81 -0.12 -9.40
C ALA A 49 3.71 0.12 -7.89
N CYS A 50 3.99 1.35 -7.42
CA CYS A 50 3.75 1.71 -6.02
C CYS A 50 2.34 2.26 -5.88
N ALA A 51 1.60 1.71 -4.93
CA ALA A 51 0.23 2.05 -4.64
C ALA A 51 0.04 2.36 -3.15
N PRO A 52 0.21 3.63 -2.73
CA PRO A 52 -0.12 4.05 -1.37
C PRO A 52 -1.62 4.02 -1.11
N PHE A 53 -1.97 3.59 0.11
CA PHE A 53 -3.30 3.67 0.70
C PHE A 53 -3.35 4.92 1.57
N VAL A 54 -4.04 5.95 1.09
CA VAL A 54 -4.08 7.25 1.75
C VAL A 54 -5.52 7.59 2.12
N GLY A 55 -5.75 7.96 3.37
CA GLY A 55 -7.02 8.54 3.79
C GLY A 55 -6.88 10.01 4.15
N VAL A 56 -7.94 10.56 4.76
CA VAL A 56 -7.99 11.96 5.19
C VAL A 56 -8.45 12.01 6.64
N ASN A 57 -7.70 12.70 7.50
CA ASN A 57 -8.10 12.89 8.90
C ASN A 57 -9.15 14.00 9.06
N ASN A 58 -9.64 14.20 10.29
CA ASN A 58 -10.61 15.25 10.64
C ASN A 58 -10.13 16.70 10.37
N HIS A 59 -8.83 16.88 10.09
CA HIS A 59 -8.22 18.17 9.74
C HIS A 59 -8.01 18.33 8.23
N TRP A 60 -8.60 17.46 7.41
CA TRP A 60 -8.45 17.49 5.95
C TRP A 60 -7.00 17.27 5.48
N GLN A 61 -6.19 16.57 6.28
CA GLN A 61 -4.82 16.23 5.94
C GLN A 61 -4.74 14.78 5.47
N ASN A 62 -3.89 14.55 4.47
CA ASN A 62 -3.62 13.21 3.96
C ASN A 62 -2.89 12.37 5.03
N VAL A 63 -3.33 11.15 5.23
CA VAL A 63 -2.73 10.18 6.14
C VAL A 63 -2.40 8.90 5.39
N LEU A 64 -1.15 8.44 5.47
CA LEU A 64 -0.70 7.20 4.84
C LEU A 64 -0.98 6.02 5.77
N PHE A 65 -1.80 5.07 5.32
CA PHE A 65 -2.13 3.86 6.09
C PHE A 65 -1.18 2.70 5.78
N MET A 66 -0.89 2.50 4.51
CA MET A 66 -0.11 1.39 3.99
C MET A 66 0.47 1.75 2.62
N VAL A 67 1.52 1.05 2.20
CA VAL A 67 1.97 1.04 0.82
C VAL A 67 1.95 -0.38 0.26
N ALA A 68 1.49 -0.52 -0.98
CA ALA A 68 1.65 -1.75 -1.76
C ALA A 68 2.59 -1.53 -2.93
N PHE A 69 3.36 -2.56 -3.27
CA PHE A 69 4.09 -2.66 -4.53
C PHE A 69 3.50 -3.82 -5.30
N LEU A 70 2.98 -3.55 -6.49
CA LEU A 70 2.19 -4.50 -7.27
C LEU A 70 2.85 -4.78 -8.62
N SER A 71 3.00 -6.05 -8.96
CA SER A 71 3.33 -6.53 -10.30
C SER A 71 2.03 -6.49 -11.09
N GLU A 72 1.99 -5.81 -12.24
CA GLU A 72 0.79 -5.71 -13.06
C GLU A 72 0.21 -7.10 -13.38
N GLU A 73 -0.92 -7.46 -12.78
CA GLU A 73 -2.10 -8.03 -13.43
C GLU A 73 -3.32 -7.96 -12.50
N ILE A 74 -4.34 -7.21 -12.98
CA ILE A 74 -5.75 -7.09 -12.53
C ILE A 74 -6.07 -6.03 -11.45
N ILE A 75 -6.61 -4.89 -11.93
CA ILE A 75 -7.92 -4.40 -11.47
C ILE A 75 -8.96 -4.96 -12.45
#